data_AF-A0A946K299-F1
#
_entry.id   AF-A0A946K299-F1
#
_cell.length_a   1.000
_cell.length_b   1.000
_cell.length_c   1.000
_cell.angle_alpha   90.00
_cell.angle_beta   90.00
_cell.angle_gamma   90.00
#
_symmetry.space_group_name_H-M   'P 1'
#
loop_
_entity.id
_entity.type
_entity.pdbx_description
1 polymer ?
#
loop_
_entity_poly.entity_id
_entity_poly.type
_entity_poly.pdbx_seq_one_letter_code
_entity_poly.pdbx_strand_id
1 'polypeptide(L)'
;MSSVEINSVLAQMRALESSIDMGVGQESQSIGRADFSQVLHNSLTAVSETQKNSADLSLAFAAGDPNVELSEVMVAMQKASLSFEATTQVRNKLLSAYKEVMNMTV
;
A
#
# COMPACT_ATOMS: atom_id res chain seq x y z
N MET A 1 38.99 -27.66 -42.69
CA MET A 1 38.24 -27.98 -41.46
C MET A 1 37.68 -26.74 -40.74
N SER A 2 37.53 -25.60 -41.44
CA SER A 2 37.08 -24.31 -40.88
C SER A 2 35.66 -23.89 -41.32
N SER A 3 34.98 -24.67 -42.17
CA SER A 3 33.60 -24.41 -42.62
C SER A 3 32.53 -25.02 -41.70
N VAL A 4 32.91 -25.94 -40.82
CA VAL A 4 32.02 -26.59 -39.85
C VAL A 4 31.79 -25.70 -38.63
N GLU A 5 32.79 -24.91 -38.23
CA GLU A 5 32.69 -23.98 -37.10
C GLU A 5 31.81 -22.74 -37.40
N ILE A 6 31.78 -22.27 -38.65
CA ILE A 6 30.95 -21.13 -39.03
C ILE A 6 29.45 -21.50 -38.97
N ASN A 7 29.12 -22.75 -39.33
CA ASN A 7 27.75 -23.24 -39.25
C ASN A 7 27.30 -23.51 -37.80
N SER A 8 28.20 -23.92 -36.90
CA SER A 8 27.87 -24.10 -35.48
C SER A 8 27.68 -22.76 -34.75
N VAL A 9 28.47 -21.74 -35.08
CA VAL A 9 28.32 -20.39 -34.52
C VAL A 9 27.02 -19.73 -34.98
N LEU A 10 26.61 -19.93 -36.24
CA LEU A 10 25.31 -19.45 -36.74
C LEU A 10 24.12 -20.18 -36.09
N ALA A 11 24.26 -21.49 -35.81
CA ALA A 11 23.25 -22.23 -35.07
C ALA A 11 23.16 -21.77 -33.61
N GLN A 12 24.30 -21.43 -32.99
CA GLN A 12 24.38 -20.92 -31.63
C GLN A 12 23.78 -19.51 -31.50
N MET A 13 23.99 -18.63 -32.50
CA MET A 13 23.35 -17.31 -32.54
C MET A 13 21.82 -17.40 -32.69
N ARG A 14 21.31 -18.32 -33.52
CA ARG A 14 19.85 -18.54 -33.65
C ARG A 14 19.20 -19.12 -32.39
N ALA A 15 19.91 -20.00 -31.67
CA ALA A 15 19.45 -20.49 -30.38
C ALA A 15 19.37 -19.35 -29.35
N LEU A 16 20.33 -18.42 -29.38
CA LEU A 16 20.32 -17.24 -28.52
C LEU A 16 19.18 -16.27 -28.87
N GLU A 17 18.89 -16.05 -30.16
CA GLU A 17 17.72 -15.26 -30.60
C GLU A 17 16.39 -15.89 -30.13
N SER A 18 16.23 -17.22 -30.22
CA SER A 18 15.02 -17.90 -29.72
C SER A 18 14.85 -17.85 -28.20
N SER A 19 15.95 -17.67 -27.46
CA SER A 19 15.92 -17.49 -26.00
C SER A 19 15.57 -16.06 -25.58
N ILE A 20 15.73 -15.09 -26.48
CA ILE A 20 15.37 -13.68 -26.25
C ILE A 20 13.86 -13.48 -26.51
N ASP A 21 13.27 -14.18 -27.49
CA ASP A 21 11.83 -14.09 -27.81
C ASP A 21 10.91 -14.72 -26.74
N MET A 22 11.40 -15.71 -25.98
CA MET A 22 10.67 -16.30 -24.84
C MET A 22 10.84 -15.55 -23.51
N GLY A 23 11.53 -14.39 -23.51
CA GLY A 23 11.80 -13.61 -22.29
C GLY A 23 11.04 -12.28 -22.17
N VAL A 24 10.30 -11.87 -23.19
CA VAL A 24 9.62 -10.55 -23.23
C VAL A 24 8.09 -10.69 -23.34
N GLY A 25 7.56 -11.89 -23.07
CA GLY A 25 6.13 -12.17 -23.08
C GLY A 25 5.60 -12.55 -21.71
N GLN A 26 4.84 -11.63 -21.10
CA GLN A 26 3.86 -11.91 -20.04
C GLN A 26 4.40 -12.38 -18.68
N GLU A 27 5.06 -11.47 -17.98
CA GLU A 27 4.70 -11.23 -16.58
C GLU A 27 4.27 -9.77 -16.42
N SER A 28 3.17 -9.41 -17.09
CA SER A 28 2.21 -8.55 -16.40
C SER A 28 1.61 -9.38 -15.28
N GLN A 29 2.39 -9.62 -14.23
CA GLN A 29 1.79 -9.82 -12.92
C GLN A 29 0.84 -8.63 -12.79
N SER A 30 -0.45 -8.92 -12.82
CA SER A 30 -1.42 -7.97 -12.31
C SER A 30 -0.96 -7.70 -10.89
N ILE A 31 -0.13 -6.66 -10.70
CA ILE A 31 0.20 -6.14 -9.38
C ILE A 31 -1.17 -5.91 -8.80
N GLY A 32 -1.49 -6.80 -7.87
CA GLY A 32 -2.85 -7.17 -7.59
C GLY A 32 -3.63 -5.90 -7.37
N ARG A 33 -4.80 -5.85 -7.98
CA ARG A 33 -5.95 -5.12 -7.45
C ARG A 33 -6.34 -5.67 -6.06
N ALA A 34 -5.37 -6.02 -5.22
CA ALA A 34 -5.50 -6.03 -3.78
C ALA A 34 -5.81 -4.57 -3.43
N ASP A 35 -7.11 -4.34 -3.37
CA ASP A 35 -7.78 -3.08 -3.59
C ASP A 35 -7.22 -1.96 -2.71
N PHE A 36 -6.70 -0.91 -3.34
CA PHE A 36 -6.45 0.36 -2.63
C PHE A 36 -7.70 0.80 -1.84
N SER A 37 -8.90 0.55 -2.38
CA SER A 37 -10.16 0.79 -1.69
C SER A 37 -10.31 -0.07 -0.43
N GLN A 38 -9.91 -1.33 -0.46
CA GLN A 38 -9.93 -2.21 0.72
C GLN A 38 -8.91 -1.77 1.76
N VAL A 39 -7.69 -1.41 1.34
CA VAL A 39 -6.66 -0.89 2.24
C VAL A 39 -7.10 0.42 2.88
N LEU A 40 -7.69 1.33 2.10
CA LEU A 40 -8.24 2.59 2.60
C LEU A 40 -9.40 2.35 3.56
N HIS A 41 -10.32 1.43 3.24
CA HIS A 41 -11.41 1.03 4.11
C HIS A 41 -10.88 0.50 5.44
N ASN A 42 -9.96 -0.47 5.39
CA ASN A 42 -9.34 -1.05 6.59
C ASN A 42 -8.61 0.01 7.43
N SER A 43 -7.92 0.95 6.78
CA SER A 43 -7.22 2.05 7.46
C SER A 43 -8.21 2.98 8.16
N LEU A 44 -9.33 3.30 7.53
CA LEU A 44 -10.38 4.13 8.13
C LEU A 44 -11.08 3.41 9.29
N THR A 45 -11.34 2.11 9.16
CA THR A 45 -11.85 1.28 10.26
C THR A 45 -10.87 1.27 11.43
N ALA A 46 -9.58 1.10 11.18
CA ALA A 46 -8.56 1.14 12.22
C ALA A 46 -8.51 2.50 12.93
N VAL A 47 -8.64 3.62 12.21
CA VAL A 47 -8.71 4.95 12.82
C VAL A 47 -9.96 5.07 13.70
N SER A 48 -11.12 4.60 13.23
CA SER A 48 -12.35 4.57 14.04
C SER A 48 -12.19 3.72 15.31
N GLU A 49 -11.49 2.59 15.21
CA GLU A 49 -11.21 1.71 16.34
C GLU A 49 -10.27 2.38 17.35
N THR A 50 -9.21 3.06 16.89
CA THR A 50 -8.32 3.82 17.79
C THR A 50 -9.05 4.94 18.53
N GLN A 51 -9.97 5.64 17.86
CA GLN A 51 -10.81 6.66 18.51
C GLN A 51 -11.70 6.03 19.57
N LYS A 52 -12.39 4.93 19.24
CA LYS A 52 -13.25 4.21 20.17
C LYS A 52 -12.47 3.72 21.39
N ASN A 53 -11.33 3.07 21.18
CA ASN A 53 -10.47 2.58 22.26
C ASN A 53 -10.03 3.73 23.19
N SER A 54 -9.64 4.88 22.63
CA SER A 54 -9.27 6.04 23.45
C SER A 54 -10.43 6.55 24.30
N ALA A 55 -11.67 6.52 23.77
CA ALA A 55 -12.86 6.92 24.51
C ALA A 55 -13.23 5.91 25.61
N ASP A 56 -13.14 4.61 25.29
CA ASP A 56 -13.43 3.53 26.23
C ASP A 56 -12.42 3.55 27.41
N LEU A 57 -11.13 3.72 27.13
CA LEU A 57 -10.10 3.87 28.16
C LEU A 57 -10.30 5.14 29.01
N SER A 58 -10.67 6.26 28.37
CA SER A 58 -10.96 7.51 29.09
C SER A 58 -12.13 7.34 30.05
N LEU A 59 -13.18 6.62 29.62
CA LEU A 59 -14.35 6.34 30.44
C LEU A 59 -14.01 5.38 31.59
N ALA A 60 -13.27 4.30 31.31
CA ALA A 60 -12.84 3.33 32.32
C ALA A 60 -11.99 3.99 33.40
N PHE A 61 -11.05 4.85 33.00
CA PHE A 61 -10.25 5.65 33.94
C PHE A 61 -11.12 6.61 34.76
N ALA A 62 -12.04 7.33 34.13
CA ALA A 62 -12.96 8.23 34.84
C ALA A 62 -13.91 7.50 35.80
N ALA A 63 -14.24 6.24 35.50
CA ALA A 63 -15.01 5.35 36.36
C ALA A 63 -14.19 4.76 37.52
N GLY A 64 -12.87 4.99 37.54
CA GLY A 64 -11.95 4.51 38.59
C GLY A 64 -11.52 3.05 38.42
N ASP A 65 -11.50 2.51 37.20
CA ASP A 65 -11.00 1.17 36.93
C ASP A 65 -9.51 1.06 37.34
N PRO A 66 -9.16 0.19 38.31
CA PRO A 66 -7.79 0.06 38.78
C PRO A 66 -6.83 -0.56 37.75
N ASN A 67 -7.35 -1.13 36.66
CA ASN A 67 -6.55 -1.74 35.61
C ASN A 67 -6.16 -0.75 34.49
N VAL A 68 -6.72 0.46 34.49
CA VAL A 68 -6.46 1.46 33.46
C VAL A 68 -5.61 2.57 34.05
N GLU A 69 -4.39 2.73 33.52
CA GLU A 69 -3.49 3.80 33.95
C GLU A 69 -3.73 5.09 33.16
N LEU A 70 -3.52 6.24 33.81
CA LEU A 70 -3.62 7.54 33.13
C LEU A 70 -2.65 7.68 31.95
N SER A 71 -1.46 7.08 32.07
CA SER A 71 -0.45 7.00 31.01
C SER A 71 -1.00 6.33 29.75
N GLU A 72 -1.72 5.22 29.90
CA GLU A 72 -2.31 4.46 28.82
C GLU A 72 -3.42 5.26 28.11
N VAL A 73 -4.28 5.94 28.88
CA VAL A 73 -5.31 6.84 28.33
C VAL A 73 -4.67 7.94 27.48
N MET A 74 -3.63 8.60 28.01
CA MET A 74 -2.96 9.69 27.31
C MET A 74 -2.30 9.22 26.00
N VAL A 75 -1.64 8.06 26.03
CA VAL A 75 -1.04 7.45 24.83
C VAL A 75 -2.11 7.08 23.81
N ALA A 76 -3.22 6.47 24.25
CA ALA A 76 -4.33 6.11 23.38
C ALA A 76 -4.96 7.35 22.72
N MET A 77 -5.16 8.43 23.47
CA MET A 77 -5.66 9.70 22.94
C MET A 77 -4.71 10.31 21.90
N GLN A 78 -3.40 10.34 22.17
CA GLN A 78 -2.42 10.83 21.20
C GLN A 78 -2.36 9.99 19.94
N LYS A 79 -2.43 8.66 20.08
CA LYS A 79 -2.50 7.73 18.95
C LYS A 79 -3.73 8.00 18.10
N ALA A 80 -4.90 8.17 18.70
CA ALA A 80 -6.14 8.48 18.00
C ALA A 80 -6.06 9.82 17.25
N SER A 81 -5.54 10.87 17.90
CA SER A 81 -5.36 12.20 17.31
C SER A 81 -4.41 12.17 16.10
N LEU A 82 -3.23 11.57 16.26
CA LEU A 82 -2.25 11.46 15.17
C LEU A 82 -2.80 10.65 13.99
N SER A 83 -3.49 9.54 14.26
CA SER A 83 -4.09 8.68 13.23
C SER A 83 -5.19 9.41 12.46
N PHE A 84 -5.99 10.22 13.15
CA PHE A 84 -7.01 11.05 12.51
C PHE A 84 -6.41 12.16 11.64
N GLU A 85 -5.35 12.82 12.12
CA GLU A 85 -4.64 13.83 11.34
C GLU A 85 -4.05 13.22 10.06
N ALA A 86 -3.37 12.08 10.17
CA ALA A 86 -2.84 11.35 9.03
C ALA A 86 -3.94 11.02 8.00
N THR A 87 -5.10 10.56 8.47
CA THR A 87 -6.26 10.26 7.61
C THR A 87 -6.77 11.50 6.88
N THR A 88 -6.80 12.65 7.56
CA THR A 88 -7.16 13.93 6.96
C THR A 88 -6.20 14.33 5.84
N GLN A 89 -4.90 14.10 6.02
CA GLN A 89 -3.91 14.36 4.98
C GLN A 89 -4.10 13.45 3.76
N VAL A 90 -4.34 12.15 3.98
CA VAL A 90 -4.64 11.20 2.90
C VAL A 90 -5.88 11.62 2.13
N ARG A 91 -6.97 11.97 2.84
CA ARG A 91 -8.21 12.49 2.23
C ARG A 91 -7.92 13.71 1.34
N ASN A 92 -7.18 14.68 1.86
CA ASN A 92 -6.85 15.90 1.12
C ASN A 92 -6.01 15.56 -0.14
N LYS A 93 -5.03 14.65 -0.03
CA LYS A 93 -4.22 14.20 -1.17
C LYS A 93 -5.06 13.50 -2.24
N LEU A 94 -6.03 12.67 -1.84
CA LEU A 94 -6.95 12.00 -2.78
C LEU A 94 -7.85 13.00 -3.50
N LEU A 95 -8.39 13.99 -2.78
CA LEU A 95 -9.17 15.07 -3.40
C LEU A 95 -8.35 15.89 -4.39
N SER A 96 -7.10 16.20 -4.06
CA SER A 96 -6.19 16.89 -4.98
C SER A 96 -5.86 16.05 -6.20
N ALA A 97 -5.59 14.75 -6.04
CA ALA A 97 -5.34 13.84 -7.16
C ALA A 97 -6.57 13.74 -8.10
N TYR A 98 -7.77 13.68 -7.54
CA TYR A 98 -9.01 13.73 -8.33
C TYR A 98 -9.14 15.04 -9.12
N LYS A 99 -8.89 16.19 -8.47
CA LYS A 99 -8.88 17.50 -9.13
C LYS A 99 -7.84 17.59 -10.25
N GLU A 100 -6.64 17.05 -10.03
CA GLU A 100 -5.56 17.03 -11.01
C GLU A 100 -5.97 16.27 -12.28
N VAL A 101 -6.51 15.05 -12.13
CA VAL A 101 -7.02 14.26 -13.26
C VAL A 101 -8.11 15.00 -14.03
N MET A 102 -9.01 15.68 -13.32
CA MET A 102 -10.07 16.50 -13.94
C MET A 102 -9.49 17.68 -14.74
N ASN A 103 -8.44 18.33 -14.23
CA ASN A 103 -7.78 19.45 -14.89
C ASN A 103 -6.83 19.04 -16.02
N MET A 104 -6.41 17.77 -16.09
CA MET A 104 -5.59 17.24 -17.19
C MET A 104 -6.40 16.97 -18.48
N THR A 105 -7.73 16.94 -18.43
CA THR A 105 -8.59 16.51 -19.57
C THR A 105 -9.23 17.69 -20.31
N VAL A 106 -8.47 18.77 -20.55
CA VAL A 106 -8.86 19.84 -21.48
C VAL A 106 -7.78 20.11 -22.51
#